data_AF-A0A3N7FR96-F1
#
_entry.id   AF-A0A3N7FR96-F1
#
_cell.length_a   1.000
_cell.length_b   1.000
_cell.length_c   1.000
_cell.angle_alpha   90.00
_cell.angle_beta   90.00
_cell.angle_gamma   90.00
#
_symmetry.space_group_name_H-M   'P 1'
#
loop_
_entity.id
_entity.type
_entity.pdbx_description
1 polymer ?
#
loop_
_entity_poly.entity_id
_entity_poly.type
_entity_poly.pdbx_seq_one_letter_code
_entity_poly.pdbx_strand_id
1 'polypeptide(L)'
;MTEESANDLLSKVAGWNLVNENGTLKLNRSWKVKSFTKGLELFKLVGNVAEAEGHHPDLHLVGWNNITIEIWTHAVGGLTENDFILAAKINGLNLHHLLRKKAAA
;
A
#
# COMPACT_ATOMS: atom_id res chain seq x y z
N MET A 1 -4.14 16.94 1.32
CA MET A 1 -3.36 17.49 2.46
C MET A 1 -2.01 17.98 1.96
N THR A 2 -1.27 18.75 2.76
CA THR A 2 0.09 19.19 2.42
C THR A 2 1.10 18.05 2.59
N GLU A 3 2.28 18.18 1.98
CA GLU A 3 3.37 17.21 2.14
C GLU A 3 3.86 17.13 3.59
N GLU A 4 3.90 18.26 4.30
CA GLU A 4 4.29 18.31 5.71
C GLU A 4 3.34 17.48 6.58
N SER A 5 2.02 17.70 6.46
CA SER A 5 1.02 16.90 7.18
C SER A 5 1.06 15.42 6.80
N ALA A 6 1.34 15.11 5.52
CA ALA A 6 1.49 13.73 5.08
C ALA A 6 2.71 13.05 5.73
N ASN A 7 3.82 13.77 5.90
CA ASN A 7 5.02 13.26 6.57
C ASN A 7 4.77 12.98 8.06
N ASP A 8 4.00 13.82 8.75
CA ASP A 8 3.63 13.59 10.16
C ASP A 8 2.86 12.27 10.32
N LEU A 9 1.91 12.01 9.42
CA LEU A 9 1.09 10.80 9.41
C LEU A 9 1.87 9.56 8.96
N LEU A 10 2.95 9.72 8.19
CA LEU A 10 3.77 8.60 7.71
C LEU A 10 4.33 7.76 8.87
N SER A 11 4.62 8.40 10.01
CA SER A 11 5.04 7.73 11.25
C SER A 11 4.03 6.70 11.78
N LYS A 12 2.74 6.84 11.44
CA LYS A 12 1.66 5.93 11.85
C LYS A 12 1.51 4.72 10.92
N VAL A 13 2.13 4.75 9.74
CA VAL A 13 2.00 3.74 8.70
C VAL A 13 3.37 3.19 8.30
N ALA A 14 4.08 2.61 9.28
CA ALA A 14 5.44 2.09 9.09
C ALA A 14 5.58 1.19 7.84
N GLY A 15 6.58 1.49 7.01
CA GLY A 15 6.90 0.78 5.79
C GLY A 15 6.22 1.30 4.53
N TRP A 16 5.29 2.25 4.64
CA TRP A 16 4.82 3.05 3.51
C TRP A 16 5.79 4.19 3.21
N ASN A 17 5.87 4.57 1.94
CA ASN A 17 6.65 5.71 1.48
C ASN A 17 5.70 6.77 0.93
N LEU A 18 6.07 8.03 1.08
CA LEU A 18 5.43 9.14 0.39
C LEU A 18 6.13 9.30 -0.98
N VAL A 19 5.35 9.30 -2.06
CA VAL A 19 5.85 9.52 -3.42
C VAL A 19 5.09 10.67 -4.06
N ASN A 20 5.80 11.50 -4.83
CA ASN A 20 5.20 12.54 -5.64
C ASN A 20 5.31 12.12 -7.11
N GLU A 21 4.19 11.79 -7.73
CA GLU A 21 4.11 11.44 -9.13
C GLU A 21 3.35 12.53 -9.89
N ASN A 22 4.04 13.25 -10.77
CA ASN A 22 3.47 14.30 -11.62
C ASN A 22 2.68 15.37 -10.83
N GLY A 23 3.16 15.73 -9.63
CA GLY A 23 2.51 16.71 -8.75
C GLY A 23 1.42 16.14 -7.85
N THR A 24 1.15 14.83 -7.92
CA THR A 24 0.20 14.12 -7.05
C THR A 24 0.96 13.37 -5.96
N LEU A 25 0.72 13.71 -4.71
CA LEU A 25 1.23 12.94 -3.57
C LEU A 25 0.43 11.65 -3.39
N LYS A 26 1.14 10.54 -3.17
CA LYS A 26 0.58 9.21 -2.99
C LYS A 26 1.36 8.43 -1.93
N LEU A 27 0.72 7.44 -1.31
CA LEU A 27 1.38 6.45 -0.47
C LEU A 27 1.73 5.22 -1.31
N ASN A 28 2.95 4.71 -1.16
CA ASN A 28 3.43 3.53 -1.87
C ASN A 28 4.05 2.51 -0.91
N ARG A 29 3.68 1.24 -1.05
CA ARG A 29 4.36 0.14 -0.35
C ARG A 29 4.53 -1.07 -1.26
N SER A 30 5.71 -1.68 -1.18
CA SER A 30 6.09 -2.80 -2.05
C SER A 30 6.57 -4.03 -1.29
N TRP A 31 6.32 -5.20 -1.85
CA TRP A 31 6.73 -6.50 -1.32
C TRP A 31 7.13 -7.47 -2.43
N LYS A 32 8.01 -8.42 -2.12
CA LYS A 32 8.24 -9.60 -2.97
C LYS A 32 7.54 -10.81 -2.38
N VAL A 33 6.66 -11.45 -3.15
CA VAL A 33 5.92 -12.66 -2.74
C VAL A 33 6.63 -13.95 -3.19
N LYS A 34 6.24 -15.08 -2.60
CA LYS A 34 6.84 -16.40 -2.89
C LYS A 34 6.46 -16.96 -4.26
N SER A 35 5.28 -16.62 -4.77
CA SER A 35 4.75 -17.07 -6.06
C SER A 35 3.68 -16.10 -6.57
N PHE A 36 3.32 -16.24 -7.84
CA PHE A 36 2.23 -15.48 -8.46
C PHE A 36 0.90 -15.63 -7.69
N THR A 37 0.54 -16.86 -7.30
CA THR A 37 -0.68 -17.13 -6.54
C THR A 37 -0.67 -16.49 -5.15
N LYS A 38 0.50 -16.35 -4.50
CA LYS A 38 0.63 -15.61 -3.25
C LYS A 38 0.48 -14.09 -3.43
N GLY A 39 0.81 -13.58 -4.61
CA GLY A 39 0.48 -12.20 -5.00
C GLY A 39 -1.03 -11.99 -5.08
N LEU A 40 -1.75 -12.89 -5.74
CA LEU A 40 -3.22 -12.83 -5.81
C LEU A 40 -3.88 -12.97 -4.44
N GLU A 41 -3.35 -13.84 -3.56
CA GLU A 41 -3.83 -13.98 -2.17
C GLU A 41 -3.65 -12.67 -1.39
N LEU A 42 -2.49 -12.01 -1.54
CA LEU A 42 -2.25 -10.70 -0.93
C LEU A 42 -3.25 -9.65 -1.43
N PHE A 43 -3.50 -9.58 -2.73
CA PHE A 43 -4.49 -8.67 -3.30
C PHE A 43 -5.90 -8.93 -2.80
N LYS A 44 -6.29 -10.19 -2.61
CA LYS A 44 -7.59 -10.51 -2.03
C LYS A 44 -7.72 -9.98 -0.60
N LEU A 45 -6.67 -10.13 0.22
CA LEU A 45 -6.69 -9.59 1.59
C LEU A 45 -6.80 -8.07 1.61
N VAL A 46 -6.03 -7.39 0.75
CA VAL A 46 -6.08 -5.92 0.63
C VAL A 46 -7.42 -5.47 0.09
N GLY A 47 -7.95 -6.13 -0.94
CA GLY A 47 -9.24 -5.83 -1.53
C GLY A 47 -10.40 -5.93 -0.53
N ASN A 48 -10.37 -6.92 0.37
CA ASN A 48 -11.37 -7.02 1.44
C ASN A 48 -11.31 -5.83 2.41
N VAL A 49 -10.11 -5.34 2.73
CA VAL A 49 -9.95 -4.14 3.56
C VAL A 49 -10.45 -2.91 2.81
N ALA A 50 -10.02 -2.73 1.56
CA ALA A 50 -10.42 -1.62 0.71
C ALA A 50 -11.94 -1.52 0.56
N GLU A 51 -12.62 -2.65 0.34
CA GLU A 51 -14.07 -2.69 0.23
C GLU A 51 -14.78 -2.34 1.55
N ALA A 52 -14.26 -2.83 2.68
CA ALA A 52 -14.79 -2.47 4.00
C ALA A 52 -14.64 -0.97 4.32
N GLU A 53 -13.58 -0.33 3.82
CA GLU A 53 -13.36 1.11 3.97
C GLU A 53 -14.08 1.97 2.93
N GLY A 54 -14.56 1.37 1.84
CA GLY A 54 -15.04 2.11 0.67
C GLY A 54 -13.97 2.98 0.03
N HIS A 55 -12.70 2.57 0.14
CA HIS A 55 -11.55 3.29 -0.40
C HIS A 55 -10.59 2.32 -1.10
N HIS A 56 -10.42 2.49 -2.41
CA HIS A 56 -9.81 1.48 -3.26
C HIS A 56 -8.40 1.90 -3.69
N PRO A 57 -7.36 1.11 -3.36
CA PRO A 57 -6.00 1.39 -3.76
C PRO A 57 -5.70 0.82 -5.15
N ASP A 58 -4.65 1.34 -5.79
CA ASP A 58 -4.10 0.75 -7.01
C ASP A 58 -3.21 -0.45 -6.65
N LEU A 59 -3.45 -1.58 -7.31
CA LEU A 59 -2.81 -2.87 -7.04
C LEU A 59 -1.97 -3.32 -8.24
N HIS A 60 -0.65 -3.34 -8.07
CA HIS A 60 0.29 -3.68 -9.14
C HIS A 60 1.02 -4.99 -8.86
N LEU A 61 0.93 -5.94 -9.80
CA LEU A 61 1.71 -7.19 -9.78
C LEU A 61 2.63 -7.22 -11.00
N VAL A 62 3.91 -6.94 -10.78
CA VAL A 62 4.92 -6.82 -11.85
C VAL A 62 5.91 -7.97 -11.74
N GLY A 63 6.30 -8.54 -12.88
CA GLY A 63 7.32 -9.59 -12.93
C GLY A 63 6.99 -10.78 -12.01
N TRP A 64 5.73 -11.22 -12.02
CA TRP A 64 5.14 -12.36 -11.29
C TRP A 64 5.23 -12.38 -9.76
N ASN A 65 6.07 -11.55 -9.11
CA ASN A 65 6.19 -11.53 -7.64
C ASN A 65 6.42 -10.16 -7.00
N ASN A 66 6.53 -9.09 -7.77
CA ASN A 66 6.66 -7.76 -7.20
C ASN A 66 5.28 -7.16 -7.02
N ILE A 67 4.86 -7.04 -5.77
CA ILE A 67 3.61 -6.40 -5.39
C ILE A 67 3.93 -4.96 -5.02
N THR A 68 3.17 -4.03 -5.58
CA THR A 68 3.14 -2.63 -5.15
C THR A 68 1.69 -2.22 -4.93
N ILE A 69 1.43 -1.59 -3.80
CA ILE A 69 0.14 -0.96 -3.48
C ILE A 69 0.38 0.54 -3.45
N GLU A 70 -0.47 1.26 -4.16
CA GLU A 70 -0.48 2.71 -4.19
C GLU A 70 -1.83 3.23 -3.71
N ILE A 71 -1.81 4.24 -2.83
CA ILE A 71 -3.01 4.81 -2.21
C ILE A 71 -2.99 6.31 -2.37
N TRP A 72 -4.07 6.84 -2.94
CA TRP A 72 -4.38 8.27 -2.98
C TRP A 72 -5.85 8.48 -3.30
N THR A 73 -6.36 9.68 -3.04
CA THR A 73 -7.75 10.03 -3.27
C THR A 73 -7.89 10.79 -4.60
N HIS A 74 -8.37 10.09 -5.63
CA HIS A 74 -8.56 10.64 -6.99
C HIS A 74 -9.37 11.93 -7.02
N ALA A 75 -10.46 11.99 -6.25
CA ALA A 75 -11.39 13.12 -6.25
C ALA A 75 -10.77 14.45 -5.81
N VAL A 76 -9.66 14.42 -5.05
CA VAL A 76 -8.98 15.62 -4.56
C VAL A 76 -7.59 15.81 -5.16
N GLY A 77 -7.16 14.94 -6.09
CA GLY A 77 -5.84 15.07 -6.71
C GLY A 77 -4.67 14.84 -5.75
N GLY A 78 -4.84 14.03 -4.69
CA GLY A 78 -3.78 13.80 -3.70
C GLY A 78 -4.24 13.06 -2.46
N LEU A 79 -3.55 13.28 -1.34
CA LEU A 79 -3.78 12.55 -0.08
C LEU A 79 -4.86 13.18 0.82
N THR A 80 -5.62 12.31 1.48
CA THR A 80 -6.57 12.56 2.57
C THR A 80 -6.25 11.63 3.75
N GLU A 81 -6.85 11.87 4.91
CA GLU A 81 -6.64 11.01 6.09
C GLU A 81 -7.07 9.56 5.82
N ASN A 82 -8.07 9.35 4.95
CA ASN A 82 -8.57 8.02 4.59
C ASN A 82 -7.48 7.17 3.91
N ASP A 83 -6.55 7.79 3.17
CA ASP A 83 -5.43 7.09 2.56
C ASP A 83 -4.52 6.46 3.64
N PHE A 84 -4.27 7.18 4.73
CA PHE A 84 -3.48 6.71 5.86
C PHE A 84 -4.23 5.70 6.73
N ILE A 85 -5.55 5.85 6.88
CA ILE A 85 -6.39 4.87 7.58
C ILE A 85 -6.36 3.53 6.84
N LEU A 86 -6.53 3.54 5.51
CA LEU A 86 -6.44 2.34 4.69
C LEU A 86 -5.03 1.71 4.78
N ALA A 87 -3.98 2.52 4.65
CA ALA A 87 -2.59 2.08 4.81
C ALA A 87 -2.33 1.42 6.18
N ALA A 88 -2.87 1.99 7.26
CA ALA A 88 -2.76 1.44 8.61
C ALA A 88 -3.50 0.10 8.76
N LYS A 89 -4.69 -0.03 8.14
CA LYS A 89 -5.44 -1.29 8.15
C LYS A 89 -4.74 -2.38 7.35
N ILE A 90 -4.13 -2.03 6.22
CA ILE A 90 -3.27 -2.95 5.44
C ILE A 90 -2.05 -3.38 6.26
N ASN A 91 -1.44 -2.51 7.07
CA ASN A 91 -0.35 -2.89 7.97
C ASN A 91 -0.74 -3.96 8.99
N GLY A 92 -2.01 -3.99 9.39
CA GLY A 92 -2.55 -5.00 10.31
C GLY A 92 -2.67 -6.41 9.70
N LEU A 93 -2.53 -6.56 8.38
CA LEU A 93 -2.62 -7.86 7.72
C LEU A 93 -1.41 -8.73 8.03
N ASN A 94 -1.65 -9.99 8.38
CA ASN A 94 -0.59 -10.98 8.49
C ASN A 94 -0.16 -11.46 7.10
N LEU A 95 0.89 -10.84 6.56
CA LEU A 95 1.41 -11.17 5.22
C LEU A 95 2.61 -12.13 5.25
N HIS A 96 3.19 -12.43 6.41
CA HIS A 96 4.49 -13.09 6.51
C HIS A 96 4.56 -14.44 5.77
N HIS A 97 3.47 -15.21 5.73
CA HIS A 97 3.41 -16.48 5.01
C HIS A 97 3.39 -16.32 3.48
N LEU A 98 3.05 -15.14 2.96
CA LEU A 98 3.00 -14.79 1.54
C LEU A 98 4.34 -14.30 1.01
N LEU A 99 5.12 -13.64 1.87
CA LEU A 99 6.31 -12.90 1.49
C LEU A 99 7.53 -13.81 1.31
N ARG A 100 8.35 -13.51 0.31
CA ARG A 100 9.68 -14.12 0.17
C ARG A 100 10.53 -13.67 1.35
N LYS A 101 11.20 -14.60 2.04
CA LYS A 101 12.20 -14.25 3.04
C LYS A 101 13.30 -13.43 2.36
N LYS A 102 13.72 -12.32 2.96
CA LYS A 102 14.97 -11.68 2.53
C LYS A 102 16.07 -12.74 2.64
N ALA A 103 16.86 -12.93 1.58
CA ALA A 103 18.07 -13.72 1.69
C ALA A 103 18.92 -13.06 2.79
N ALA A 104 19.40 -13.85 3.75
CA ALA A 104 20.44 -13.36 4.64
C ALA A 104 21.62 -12.98 3.74
N ALA A 105 22.07 -11.72 3.87
CA ALA A 105 23.27 -11.24 3.20
C ALA A 105 24.51 -11.88 3.83
#